data_AF-F7V705-F1
#
_entry.id   AF-F7V705-F1
#
_cell.length_a   1.000
_cell.length_b   1.000
_cell.length_c   1.000
_cell.angle_alpha   90.00
_cell.angle_beta   90.00
_cell.angle_gamma   90.00
#
_symmetry.space_group_name_H-M   'P 1'
#
loop_
_entity.id
_entity.type
_entity.pdbx_description
1 polymer ?
#
loop_
_entity_poly.entity_id
_entity_poly.type
_entity_poly.pdbx_seq_one_letter_code
_entity_poly.pdbx_strand_id
1 'polypeptide(L)' 'MMLDEKIKEYDERFDGFPTIVFSSYADSEVIKIIDDCLKRGKDVYDAGYLDINAVY' A
#
# COMPACT_ATOMS: atom_id res chain seq x y z
N MET A 1 13.05 1.81 8.51
CA MET A 1 12.91 1.28 7.14
C MET A 1 12.44 2.43 6.28
N MET A 2 13.02 2.60 5.10
CA MET A 2 12.60 3.66 4.18
C MET A 2 11.33 3.25 3.43
N LEU A 3 10.52 4.21 2.97
CA LEU A 3 9.27 3.94 2.26
C LEU A 3 9.52 3.07 1.01
N ASP A 4 10.58 3.34 0.25
CA ASP A 4 10.93 2.59 -0.96
C ASP A 4 11.19 1.10 -0.69
N GLU A 5 11.83 0.78 0.44
CA GLU A 5 12.06 -0.62 0.86
C GLU A 5 10.74 -1.33 1.15
N LYS A 6 9.80 -0.61 1.77
CA LYS A 6 8.46 -1.14 2.08
C LYS A 6 7.60 -1.34 0.83
N ILE A 7 7.65 -0.40 -0.11
CA ILE A 7 6.97 -0.55 -1.40
C ILE A 7 7.53 -1.77 -2.14
N LYS A 8 8.85 -1.94 -2.15
CA LYS A 8 9.45 -3.14 -2.77
C LYS A 8 9.00 -4.44 -2.11
N GLU A 9 8.96 -4.47 -0.77
CA GLU A 9 8.47 -5.65 -0.02
C GLU A 9 7.00 -5.97 -0.37
N TYR A 10 6.17 -4.93 -0.52
CA TYR A 10 4.79 -5.06 -0.97
C TYR A 10 4.71 -5.62 -2.39
N ASP A 11 5.48 -5.08 -3.33
CA ASP A 11 5.49 -5.46 -4.74
C ASP A 11 5.99 -6.90 -4.97
N GLU A 12 6.82 -7.44 -4.07
CA GLU A 12 7.23 -8.84 -4.11
C GLU A 12 6.08 -9.81 -3.76
N ARG A 13 5.01 -9.32 -3.11
CA ARG A 13 3.87 -10.12 -2.65
C ARG A 13 2.58 -9.89 -3.43
N PHE A 14 2.42 -8.71 -4.01
CA PHE A 14 1.19 -8.25 -4.66
C PHE A 14 1.50 -7.55 -6.00
N ASP A 15 0.48 -7.19 -6.77
CA ASP A 15 0.62 -6.62 -8.13
C ASP A 15 1.01 -5.12 -8.17
N GLY A 16 1.84 -4.68 -7.22
CA GLY A 16 2.34 -3.31 -7.16
C GLY A 16 1.57 -2.40 -6.21
N PHE A 17 2.29 -1.54 -5.48
CA PHE A 17 1.68 -0.53 -4.63
C PHE A 17 1.24 0.70 -5.45
N PRO A 18 0.00 1.21 -5.29
CA PRO A 18 -0.50 2.34 -6.08
C PRO A 18 0.00 3.69 -5.52
N THR A 19 1.30 3.94 -5.64
CA THR A 19 2.00 5.11 -5.07
C THR A 19 1.38 6.45 -5.46
N ILE A 20 0.81 6.56 -6.66
CA ILE A 20 0.16 7.81 -7.13
C ILE A 20 -1.04 8.16 -6.22
N VAL A 21 -1.85 7.17 -5.84
CA VAL A 21 -3.05 7.37 -5.01
C VAL A 21 -2.68 7.82 -3.59
N PHE A 22 -1.52 7.39 -3.10
CA PHE A 22 -1.00 7.72 -1.77
C PHE A 22 0.02 8.87 -1.77
N SER A 23 0.20 9.59 -2.89
CA SER A 23 1.22 10.63 -3.02
C SER A 23 1.03 11.84 -2.09
N SER A 24 -0.18 12.05 -1.58
CA SER A 24 -0.50 13.10 -0.60
C SER A 24 -0.34 12.67 0.86
N TYR A 25 -0.05 11.39 1.10
CA TYR A 25 0.10 10.83 2.44
C TYR A 25 1.53 11.00 2.93
N ALA A 26 1.72 11.11 4.25
CA ALA A 26 3.06 11.07 4.79
C ALA A 26 3.64 9.66 4.66
N ASP A 27 4.95 9.54 4.40
CA ASP A 27 5.64 8.24 4.29
C ASP A 27 5.33 7.30 5.47
N SER A 28 5.24 7.85 6.68
CA SER A 28 4.93 7.06 7.88
C SER A 28 3.52 6.47 7.90
N GLU A 29 2.56 7.08 7.19
CA GLU A 29 1.21 6.56 7.02
C GLU A 29 1.19 5.49 5.95
N VAL A 30 1.87 5.73 4.82
CA VAL A 30 2.01 4.75 3.74
C VAL A 30 2.69 3.47 4.23
N ILE A 31 3.75 3.60 5.04
CA ILE A 31 4.42 2.46 5.66
C ILE A 31 3.46 1.64 6.54
N LYS A 32 2.59 2.29 7.33
CA LYS A 32 1.61 1.58 8.17
C LYS A 32 0.58 0.82 7.34
N ILE A 33 0.14 1.40 6.22
CA ILE A 33 -0.78 0.75 5.28
C ILE A 33 -0.13 -0.50 4.69
N ILE A 34 1.11 -0.37 4.21
CA ILE A 34 1.89 -1.49 3.65
C ILE A 34 2.08 -2.60 4.69
N ASP A 35 2.46 -2.25 5.92
CA ASP A 35 2.65 -3.22 7.00
C ASP A 35 1.35 -3.96 7.35
N ASP A 36 0.21 -3.29 7.38
CA ASP A 36 -1.10 -3.94 7.60
C ASP A 36 -1.44 -4.91 6.46
N CYS A 37 -1.22 -4.49 5.21
CA CYS A 37 -1.43 -5.31 4.02
C CYS A 37 -0.59 -6.60 4.06
N LEU A 38 0.73 -6.46 4.31
CA LEU A 38 1.66 -7.58 4.42
C LEU A 38 1.29 -8.52 5.57
N LYS A 39 0.92 -7.97 6.74
CA LYS A 39 0.51 -8.76 7.91
C LYS A 39 -0.78 -9.55 7.66
N ARG A 40 -1.73 -8.97 6.95
CA ARG A 40 -3.02 -9.60 6.62
C ARG A 40 -2.94 -10.51 5.40
N GLY A 41 -1.88 -10.40 4.60
CA GLY A 41 -1.76 -11.09 3.31
C GLY A 41 -2.79 -10.61 2.31
N LYS A 42 -3.13 -9.31 2.34
CA LYS A 42 -4.14 -8.66 1.49
C LYS A 42 -3.56 -7.40 0.89
N ASP A 43 -3.86 -7.13 -0.37
CA ASP A 43 -3.48 -5.88 -1.03
C ASP A 43 -4.33 -4.69 -0.51
N VAL A 44 -4.05 -3.48 -0.95
CA VAL A 44 -4.77 -2.26 -0.52
C VAL A 44 -6.26 -2.26 -0.84
N TYR A 45 -6.71 -3.03 -1.84
CA TYR A 45 -8.12 -3.14 -2.19
C TYR A 45 -8.82 -4.15 -1.28
N ASP A 46 -8.25 -5.35 -1.15
CA ASP A 46 -8.75 -6.41 -0.28
C ASP A 46 -8.67 -6.06 1.21
N ALA A 47 -7.71 -5.21 1.58
CA ALA A 47 -7.57 -4.68 2.93
C ALA A 47 -8.60 -3.58 3.25
N GLY A 48 -9.22 -2.98 2.22
CA GLY A 48 -10.24 -1.93 2.32
C GLY A 48 -9.69 -0.51 2.37
N TYR A 49 -8.42 -0.29 2.00
CA TYR A 49 -7.83 1.05 1.92
C TYR A 49 -8.25 1.79 0.66
N LEU A 50 -8.41 1.06 -0.46
CA LEU A 50 -8.92 1.57 -1.71
C LEU A 50 -10.17 0.79 -2.13
N ASP A 51 -11.07 1.47 -2.83
CA ASP A 51 -12.20 0.83 -3.51
C ASP A 51 -11.86 0.71 -5.00
N ILE A 52 -11.89 -0.51 -5.53
CA ILE A 52 -11.62 -0.80 -6.94
C ILE A 52 -12.59 -0.10 -7.89
N ASN A 53 -13.76 0.33 -7.39
CA ASN A 53 -14.77 1.03 -8.18
C ASN A 53 -14.72 2.56 -8.01
N ALA A 54 -13.87 3.07 -7.11
CA ALA A 54 -13.77 4.50 -6.88
C ALA A 54 -12.90 5.17 -7.96
N VAL A 55 -13.31 6.37 -8.36
CA VAL A 55 -12.55 7.24 -9.26
C VAL A 55 -11.80 8.26 -8.40
N TYR A 56 -10.47 8.16 -8.40
CA TYR A 56 -9.55 8.96 -7.60
C TYR A 56 -8.84 10.04 -8.43
#